data_AF-A0AAN8VNS5-F1
#
_entry.id   AF-A0AAN8VNS5-F1
#
_cell.length_a   1.000
_cell.length_b   1.000
_cell.length_c   1.000
_cell.angle_alpha   90.00
_cell.angle_beta   90.00
_cell.angle_gamma   90.00
#
_symmetry.space_group_name_H-M   'P 1'
#
loop_
_entity.id
_entity.type
_entity.pdbx_description
1 polymer ?
#
loop_
_entity_poly.entity_id
_entity_poly.type
_entity_poly.pdbx_seq_one_letter_code
_entity_poly.pdbx_strand_id
1 'polypeptide(L)'
;MDVGLHSPKLTSGSEIFQLGNFVHSFAFAEGKRVVWLKLPRELSALVPIAVKENMDLLLNIRIYLFLQEGFEYHHAERGYMMLTYWIPEGSCLLPANASHQVGVAGFVINDKNEIDTEFVEVIAFRHAHNVAFQKSDLFFVCMLRPLSSQIKVDVVEIQAGEGKYTSPARWMPMAEFVVQPLIQEDSKFKKVIDICIARLGRRYCGLHPRQLVSKFDGSLSPLYYNITES
;
A
#
# COMPACT_ATOMS: atom_id res chain seq x y z
N MET A 1 -4.67 -9.05 22.18
CA MET A 1 -3.33 -8.44 22.26
C MET A 1 -2.34 -9.58 22.06
N ASP A 2 -1.90 -9.80 20.82
CA ASP A 2 -0.93 -10.86 20.53
C ASP A 2 0.47 -10.33 20.85
N VAL A 3 1.09 -10.94 21.84
CA VAL A 3 2.46 -10.64 22.26
C VAL A 3 3.37 -11.28 21.22
N GLY A 4 3.78 -10.49 20.23
CA GLY A 4 4.83 -10.89 19.30
C GLY A 4 6.08 -11.18 20.10
N LEU A 5 6.47 -12.45 20.18
CA LEU A 5 7.80 -12.81 20.64
C LEU A 5 8.80 -12.06 19.76
N HIS A 6 9.67 -11.28 20.38
CA HIS A 6 10.85 -10.76 19.70
C HIS A 6 11.54 -11.94 19.05
N SER A 7 11.63 -11.88 17.72
CA SER A 7 12.31 -12.83 16.85
C SER A 7 13.64 -13.27 17.47
N PRO A 8 13.93 -14.58 17.57
CA PRO A 8 15.27 -15.02 17.92
C PRO A 8 16.26 -14.39 16.91
N LYS A 9 17.32 -13.74 17.41
CA LYS A 9 18.42 -13.27 16.56
C LYS A 9 19.18 -14.52 16.09
N LEU A 10 18.77 -15.07 14.96
CA LEU A 10 19.41 -16.22 14.32
C LEU A 10 20.71 -15.75 13.66
N THR A 11 21.82 -16.42 13.96
CA THR A 11 23.17 -16.00 13.51
C THR A 11 23.85 -17.02 12.58
N SER A 12 23.28 -18.22 12.42
CA SER A 12 23.83 -19.25 11.52
C SER A 12 22.77 -20.21 10.96
N GLY A 13 23.13 -20.91 9.87
CA GLY A 13 22.23 -21.87 9.20
C GLY A 13 21.93 -23.16 9.98
N SER A 14 22.78 -23.53 10.94
CA SER A 14 22.55 -24.70 11.82
C SER A 14 21.48 -24.45 12.89
N GLU A 15 21.20 -23.19 13.24
CA GLU A 15 20.17 -22.83 14.22
C GLU A 15 18.74 -22.88 13.62
N ILE A 16 18.62 -22.82 12.29
CA ILE A 16 17.34 -22.86 11.58
C ILE A 16 16.81 -24.28 11.41
N PHE A 17 17.70 -25.28 11.29
CA PHE A 17 17.30 -26.69 11.20
C PHE A 17 16.65 -27.20 12.49
N GLN A 18 17.09 -26.70 13.66
CA GLN A 18 16.40 -26.99 14.92
C GLN A 18 15.09 -26.19 15.08
N LEU A 19 14.88 -25.16 14.26
CA LEU A 19 13.78 -24.22 14.37
C LEU A 19 12.45 -24.87 13.97
N GLY A 20 12.34 -25.66 12.90
CA GLY A 20 11.05 -26.18 12.43
C GLY A 20 10.27 -26.99 13.49
N ASN A 21 10.91 -28.03 14.04
CA ASN A 21 10.29 -28.90 15.04
C ASN A 21 10.21 -28.27 16.44
N PHE A 22 11.21 -27.46 16.82
CA PHE A 22 11.22 -26.75 18.10
C PHE A 22 10.16 -25.65 18.11
N VAL A 23 10.05 -24.86 17.04
CA VAL A 23 9.12 -23.73 16.95
C VAL A 23 7.68 -24.19 16.95
N HIS A 24 7.30 -25.23 16.20
CA HIS A 24 5.93 -25.73 16.26
C HIS A 24 5.59 -26.20 17.69
N SER A 25 6.41 -27.10 18.26
CA SER A 25 6.14 -27.71 19.56
C SER A 25 6.16 -26.70 20.70
N PHE A 26 7.12 -25.77 20.70
CA PHE A 26 7.26 -24.73 21.70
C PHE A 26 6.16 -23.68 21.58
N ALA A 27 5.93 -23.13 20.38
CA ALA A 27 4.92 -22.10 20.18
C ALA A 27 3.50 -22.66 20.44
N PHE A 28 3.24 -23.92 20.07
CA PHE A 28 1.99 -24.61 20.41
C PHE A 28 1.84 -24.78 21.94
N ALA A 29 2.90 -25.23 22.64
CA ALA A 29 2.88 -25.35 24.10
C ALA A 29 2.66 -24.01 24.82
N GLU A 30 3.13 -22.91 24.23
CA GLU A 30 2.88 -21.54 24.71
C GLU A 30 1.51 -20.97 24.27
N GLY A 31 0.67 -21.74 23.60
CA GLY A 31 -0.64 -21.31 23.13
C GLY A 31 -0.60 -20.25 22.02
N LYS A 32 0.53 -20.13 21.30
CA LYS A 32 0.65 -19.25 20.15
C LYS A 32 -0.04 -19.85 18.94
N ARG A 33 -0.60 -18.98 18.09
CA ARG A 33 -1.27 -19.37 16.84
C ARG A 33 -0.46 -19.08 15.58
N VAL A 34 0.54 -18.21 15.70
CA VAL A 34 1.38 -17.77 14.59
C VAL A 34 2.81 -17.57 15.04
N VAL A 35 3.76 -17.92 14.18
CA VAL A 35 5.17 -17.58 14.35
C VAL A 35 5.59 -16.67 13.21
N TRP A 36 6.27 -15.58 13.56
CA TRP A 36 6.81 -14.61 12.62
C TRP A 36 8.34 -14.76 12.54
N LEU A 37 8.86 -14.98 11.34
CA LEU A 37 10.29 -15.09 11.08
C LEU A 37 10.76 -13.93 10.21
N LYS A 38 11.48 -12.99 10.82
CA LYS A 38 12.15 -11.90 10.10
C LYS A 38 13.53 -12.38 9.67
N LEU A 39 13.73 -12.52 8.37
CA LEU A 39 14.97 -13.01 7.77
C LEU A 39 15.69 -11.87 7.02
N PRO A 40 16.81 -11.34 7.57
CA PRO A 40 17.61 -10.30 6.92
C PRO A 40 18.17 -10.76 5.57
N ARG A 41 18.37 -9.81 4.64
CA ARG A 41 18.85 -10.07 3.28
C ARG A 41 20.16 -10.87 3.26
N GLU A 42 21.04 -10.62 4.23
CA GLU A 42 22.34 -11.28 4.38
C GLU A 42 22.20 -12.78 4.64
N LEU A 43 21.06 -13.21 5.17
CA LEU A 43 20.74 -14.60 5.48
C LEU A 43 19.83 -15.25 4.42
N SER A 44 19.74 -14.66 3.22
CA SER A 44 18.84 -15.15 2.14
C SER A 44 19.08 -16.60 1.71
N ALA A 45 20.28 -17.15 1.94
CA ALA A 45 20.56 -18.57 1.72
C ALA A 45 19.69 -19.51 2.59
N LEU A 46 19.07 -18.99 3.65
CA LEU A 46 18.23 -19.75 4.58
C LEU A 46 16.75 -19.77 4.18
N VAL A 47 16.37 -19.04 3.14
CA VAL A 47 14.97 -18.97 2.67
C VAL A 47 14.46 -20.32 2.16
N PRO A 48 15.19 -21.06 1.29
CA PRO A 48 14.74 -22.37 0.85
C PRO A 48 14.58 -23.35 2.02
N ILE A 49 15.41 -23.22 3.05
CA ILE A 49 15.36 -24.05 4.27
C ILE A 49 14.07 -23.73 5.04
N ALA A 50 13.83 -22.46 5.37
CA ALA A 50 12.66 -22.03 6.13
C ALA A 50 11.32 -22.37 5.45
N VAL A 51 11.26 -22.33 4.11
CA VAL A 51 10.04 -22.57 3.33
C VAL A 51 9.82 -24.05 3.00
N LYS A 52 10.89 -24.83 2.75
CA LYS A 52 10.78 -26.23 2.29
C LYS A 52 10.88 -27.28 3.38
N GLU A 53 11.40 -26.96 4.57
CA GLU A 53 11.61 -27.97 5.61
C GLU A 53 10.31 -28.45 6.27
N ASN A 54 9.71 -29.45 5.63
CA ASN A 54 9.02 -30.57 6.29
C ASN A 54 8.88 -31.84 5.42
N MET A 55 9.51 -31.90 4.23
CA MET A 55 9.22 -32.95 3.24
C MET A 55 10.22 -34.11 3.13
N ASP A 56 11.38 -34.10 3.80
CA ASP A 56 12.46 -35.08 3.48
C ASP A 56 12.88 -36.06 4.59
N LEU A 57 12.20 -36.13 5.74
CA LEU A 57 12.56 -37.09 6.80
C LEU A 57 11.46 -38.09 7.22
N LEU A 58 10.27 -38.05 6.60
CA LEU A 58 9.16 -38.94 6.97
C LEU A 58 8.85 -40.04 5.96
N LEU A 59 9.80 -40.39 5.08
CA LEU A 59 9.58 -41.49 4.12
C LEU A 59 9.44 -42.88 4.78
N ASN A 60 9.70 -43.04 6.08
CA ASN A 60 9.70 -44.35 6.75
C ASN A 60 8.67 -44.53 7.89
N ILE A 61 7.81 -43.55 8.19
CA ILE A 61 6.73 -43.74 9.18
C ILE A 61 5.44 -43.14 8.64
N ARG A 62 4.55 -44.02 8.14
CA ARG A 62 3.15 -43.71 7.78
C ARG A 62 2.34 -43.39 9.04
N ILE A 63 2.53 -42.22 9.61
CA ILE A 63 1.50 -41.57 10.43
C ILE A 63 1.15 -40.28 9.71
N TYR A 64 -0.09 -40.25 9.22
CA TYR A 64 -0.77 -39.09 8.67
C TYR A 64 -0.74 -37.93 9.69
N LEU A 65 0.32 -37.13 9.66
CA LEU A 65 0.24 -35.75 10.14
C LEU A 65 0.37 -34.89 8.89
N PHE A 66 -0.71 -34.17 8.59
CA PHE A 66 -0.71 -33.01 7.70
C PHE A 66 0.32 -32.02 8.25
N LEU A 67 1.60 -32.22 7.96
CA LEU A 67 2.59 -31.18 8.17
C LEU A 67 2.34 -30.16 7.08
N GLN A 68 1.79 -29.02 7.47
CA GLN A 68 1.79 -27.84 6.61
C GLN A 68 3.19 -27.66 6.03
N GLU A 69 3.23 -27.13 4.81
CA GLU A 69 4.47 -26.64 4.20
C GLU A 69 5.15 -25.68 5.19
N GLY A 70 6.45 -25.42 5.03
CA GLY A 70 7.22 -24.60 5.98
C GLY A 70 6.69 -23.17 6.14
N PHE A 71 7.53 -22.25 6.57
CA PHE A 71 7.08 -20.86 6.67
C PHE A 71 6.60 -20.33 5.30
N GLU A 72 5.46 -19.64 5.29
CA GLU A 72 4.92 -18.96 4.12
C GLU A 72 5.45 -17.53 4.01
N TYR A 73 5.57 -17.01 2.79
CA TYR A 73 5.91 -15.61 2.57
C TYR A 73 4.78 -14.68 3.02
N HIS A 74 5.09 -13.76 3.93
CA HIS A 74 4.16 -12.69 4.28
C HIS A 74 4.51 -11.41 3.54
N HIS A 75 5.64 -10.76 3.79
CA HIS A 75 6.02 -9.52 3.07
C HIS A 75 7.54 -9.39 2.95
N ALA A 76 8.02 -8.42 2.18
CA ALA A 76 9.44 -8.13 2.08
C ALA A 76 9.68 -6.62 2.04
N GLU A 77 10.83 -6.23 2.59
CA GLU A 77 11.39 -4.87 2.54
C GLU A 77 12.78 -4.95 1.90
N ARG A 78 13.39 -3.80 1.56
CA ARG A 78 14.72 -3.78 0.91
C ARG A 78 15.80 -4.59 1.65
N GLY A 79 15.70 -4.69 2.97
CA GLY A 79 16.70 -5.33 3.83
C GLY A 79 16.30 -6.67 4.44
N TYR A 80 15.06 -7.14 4.28
CA TYR A 80 14.62 -8.40 4.91
C TYR A 80 13.35 -8.94 4.25
N MET A 81 13.06 -10.21 4.50
CA MET A 81 11.74 -10.78 4.26
C MET A 81 11.09 -11.27 5.56
N MET A 82 9.77 -11.17 5.63
CA MET A 82 8.96 -11.66 6.72
C MET A 82 8.23 -12.91 6.27
N LEU A 83 8.41 -13.98 7.03
CA LEU A 83 7.72 -15.25 6.83
C LEU A 83 6.80 -15.54 8.02
N THR A 84 5.74 -16.31 7.78
CA THR A 84 4.75 -16.69 8.80
C THR A 84 4.50 -18.19 8.80
N TYR A 85 4.32 -18.75 9.99
CA TYR A 85 3.90 -20.13 10.18
C TYR A 85 2.61 -20.14 11.00
N TRP A 86 1.52 -20.67 10.42
CA TRP A 86 0.22 -20.77 11.08
C TRP A 86 0.10 -22.12 11.78
N ILE A 87 -0.12 -22.11 13.09
CA ILE A 87 -0.11 -23.33 13.90
C ILE A 87 -1.48 -24.06 13.90
N PRO A 88 -2.63 -23.34 14.01
CA PRO A 88 -3.93 -24.01 14.06
C PRO A 88 -4.28 -24.78 12.78
N GLU A 89 -5.04 -25.85 12.95
CA GLU A 89 -5.69 -26.52 11.82
C GLU A 89 -6.68 -25.59 11.11
N GLY A 90 -6.81 -25.74 9.79
CA GLY A 90 -7.72 -24.95 8.96
C GLY A 90 -7.07 -23.76 8.27
N SER A 91 -7.88 -22.83 7.77
CA SER A 91 -7.41 -21.69 6.99
C SER A 91 -6.69 -20.66 7.87
N CYS A 92 -5.53 -20.20 7.42
CA CYS A 92 -4.82 -19.10 8.05
C CYS A 92 -5.69 -17.83 8.09
N LEU A 93 -5.85 -17.24 9.28
CA LEU A 93 -6.63 -16.01 9.50
C LEU A 93 -5.77 -14.75 9.55
N LEU A 94 -4.49 -14.86 9.21
CA LEU A 94 -3.62 -13.70 9.10
C LEU A 94 -4.09 -12.82 7.93
N PRO A 95 -4.16 -11.50 8.12
CA PRO A 95 -4.38 -10.60 7.00
C PRO A 95 -3.30 -10.83 5.96
N ALA A 96 -3.71 -11.01 4.70
CA ALA A 96 -2.76 -11.05 3.60
C ALA A 96 -1.94 -9.74 3.56
N ASN A 97 -0.75 -9.81 2.98
CA ASN A 97 0.12 -8.66 2.79
C ASN A 97 -0.47 -7.60 1.86
N ALA A 98 0.29 -6.49 1.68
CA ALA A 98 -0.11 -5.34 0.87
C ALA A 98 -0.83 -5.78 -0.43
N SER A 99 -2.13 -5.53 -0.45
CA SER A 99 -3.05 -5.93 -1.50
C SER A 99 -3.37 -4.79 -2.46
N HIS A 100 -3.10 -3.55 -2.03
CA HIS A 100 -3.44 -2.34 -2.76
C HIS A 100 -2.20 -1.50 -3.05
N GLN A 101 -2.08 -1.05 -4.28
CA GLN A 101 -1.27 0.11 -4.64
C GLN A 101 -2.05 1.37 -4.26
N VAL A 102 -1.34 2.41 -3.84
CA VAL A 102 -1.96 3.71 -3.52
C VAL A 102 -1.37 4.77 -4.45
N GLY A 103 -2.23 5.38 -5.26
CA GLY A 103 -1.88 6.49 -6.14
C GLY A 103 -2.58 7.78 -5.72
N VAL A 104 -2.00 8.93 -6.05
CA VAL A 104 -2.58 10.24 -5.80
C VAL A 104 -2.54 11.08 -7.08
N ALA A 105 -3.67 11.67 -7.47
CA ALA A 105 -3.74 12.76 -8.44
C ALA A 105 -3.96 14.09 -7.72
N GLY A 106 -3.17 15.09 -8.09
CA GLY A 106 -3.40 16.48 -7.71
C GLY A 106 -4.18 17.22 -8.81
N PHE A 107 -5.32 17.79 -8.45
CA PHE A 107 -6.01 18.77 -9.29
C PHE A 107 -5.66 20.17 -8.78
N VAL A 108 -4.84 20.89 -9.55
CA VAL A 108 -4.38 22.23 -9.18
C VAL A 108 -5.19 23.27 -9.94
N ILE A 109 -5.75 24.24 -9.22
CA ILE A 109 -6.54 25.31 -9.82
C ILE A 109 -6.05 26.64 -9.28
N ASN A 110 -5.71 27.54 -10.18
CA ASN A 110 -5.60 28.96 -9.86
C ASN A 110 -6.54 29.74 -10.77
N ASP A 111 -7.10 30.84 -10.29
CA ASP A 111 -7.69 31.90 -11.10
C ASP A 111 -6.64 32.60 -12.02
N LYS A 112 -5.34 32.32 -11.79
CA LYS A 112 -4.17 32.96 -12.40
C LYS A 112 -3.12 32.02 -13.02
N ASN A 113 -3.42 30.72 -13.14
CA ASN A 113 -2.55 29.69 -13.73
C ASN A 113 -1.14 29.53 -13.08
N GLU A 114 -1.00 28.79 -11.95
CA GLU A 114 0.24 28.78 -11.13
C GLU A 114 0.73 27.46 -10.42
N ILE A 115 1.99 26.95 -10.55
CA ILE A 115 2.55 25.70 -9.89
C ILE A 115 3.63 25.93 -8.79
N ASP A 116 3.20 26.13 -7.55
CA ASP A 116 3.68 25.51 -6.28
C ASP A 116 2.38 25.17 -5.54
N THR A 117 2.26 24.18 -4.64
CA THR A 117 0.91 23.85 -4.11
C THR A 117 0.87 23.41 -2.65
N GLU A 118 -0.29 23.62 -2.03
CA GLU A 118 -0.67 23.03 -0.76
C GLU A 118 -1.90 22.13 -0.92
N PHE A 119 -1.99 21.10 -0.09
CA PHE A 119 -3.13 20.19 -0.07
C PHE A 119 -4.36 20.84 0.57
N VAL A 120 -5.52 20.71 -0.07
CA VAL A 120 -6.79 21.27 0.43
C VAL A 120 -7.69 20.18 1.00
N GLU A 121 -8.01 19.17 0.18
CA GLU A 121 -8.95 18.10 0.54
C GLU A 121 -8.84 16.91 -0.43
N VAL A 122 -9.30 15.75 0.01
CA VAL A 122 -9.60 14.61 -0.88
C VAL A 122 -11.01 14.81 -1.45
N ILE A 123 -11.15 14.81 -2.77
CA ILE A 123 -12.45 14.99 -3.44
C ILE A 123 -13.11 13.67 -3.81
N ALA A 124 -12.30 12.69 -4.20
CA ALA A 124 -12.77 11.37 -4.53
C ALA A 124 -11.66 10.34 -4.30
N PHE A 125 -12.04 9.08 -4.18
CA PHE A 125 -11.11 7.98 -4.35
C PHE A 125 -11.73 6.94 -5.27
N ARG A 126 -10.89 6.27 -6.05
CA ARG A 126 -11.27 5.20 -6.96
C ARG A 126 -10.65 3.91 -6.47
N HIS A 127 -11.40 2.83 -6.54
CA HIS A 127 -10.89 1.49 -6.37
C HIS A 127 -10.92 0.77 -7.71
N ALA A 128 -9.82 0.13 -8.11
CA ALA A 128 -9.79 -0.80 -9.24
C ALA A 128 -9.07 -2.09 -8.87
N HIS A 129 -9.50 -3.18 -9.49
CA HIS A 129 -8.90 -4.50 -9.32
C HIS A 129 -8.09 -4.89 -10.55
N ASN A 130 -7.18 -5.85 -10.38
CA ASN A 130 -6.39 -6.45 -11.46
C ASN A 130 -5.58 -5.41 -12.26
N VAL A 131 -4.96 -4.46 -11.57
CA VAL A 131 -4.00 -3.52 -12.17
C VAL A 131 -2.62 -4.17 -12.30
N ALA A 132 -1.53 -3.40 -12.17
CA ALA A 132 -0.18 -3.94 -12.16
C ALA A 132 -0.02 -5.08 -11.13
N PHE A 133 0.58 -6.18 -11.57
CA PHE A 133 0.85 -7.37 -10.76
C PHE A 133 -0.40 -8.01 -10.12
N GLN A 134 -1.58 -7.88 -10.74
CA GLN A 134 -2.85 -8.43 -10.24
C GLN A 134 -3.24 -7.90 -8.85
N LYS A 135 -2.71 -6.73 -8.46
CA LYS A 135 -3.08 -6.07 -7.22
C LYS A 135 -4.28 -5.15 -7.46
N SER A 136 -4.93 -4.78 -6.36
CA SER A 136 -5.93 -3.73 -6.39
C SER A 136 -5.25 -2.36 -6.28
N ASP A 137 -5.94 -1.29 -6.63
CA ASP A 137 -5.45 0.09 -6.65
C ASP A 137 -6.46 1.00 -5.97
N LEU A 138 -6.01 1.73 -4.95
CA LEU A 138 -6.74 2.83 -4.34
C LEU A 138 -6.12 4.14 -4.83
N PHE A 139 -6.88 4.88 -5.62
CA PHE A 139 -6.41 6.11 -6.23
C PHE A 139 -7.15 7.31 -5.67
N PHE A 140 -6.46 8.20 -4.96
CA PHE A 140 -7.03 9.39 -4.34
C PHE A 140 -6.91 10.59 -5.29
N VAL A 141 -8.01 11.31 -5.46
CA VAL A 141 -8.07 12.56 -6.21
C VAL A 141 -8.18 13.70 -5.22
N CYS A 142 -7.16 14.56 -5.21
CA CYS A 142 -6.99 15.62 -4.25
C CYS A 142 -7.10 16.98 -4.93
N MET A 143 -7.74 17.94 -4.28
CA MET A 143 -7.64 19.35 -4.68
C MET A 143 -6.43 19.97 -4.00
N LEU A 144 -5.66 20.70 -4.81
CA LEU A 144 -4.48 21.41 -4.38
C LEU A 144 -4.68 22.90 -4.67
N ARG A 145 -4.30 23.76 -3.72
CA ARG A 145 -4.27 25.21 -3.91
C ARG A 145 -2.87 25.65 -4.28
N PRO A 146 -2.69 26.41 -5.35
CA PRO A 146 -1.37 26.85 -5.73
C PRO A 146 -0.84 28.04 -4.92
N LEU A 147 0.49 28.12 -4.80
CA LEU A 147 1.27 29.10 -4.04
C LEU A 147 2.15 29.99 -4.95
N SER A 148 2.42 29.60 -6.21
CA SER A 148 3.32 30.32 -7.14
C SER A 148 3.00 30.05 -8.59
N SER A 149 3.18 31.02 -9.50
CA SER A 149 2.89 30.89 -10.94
C SER A 149 3.78 29.98 -11.77
N GLN A 150 4.98 29.76 -11.27
CA GLN A 150 6.07 29.30 -12.10
C GLN A 150 6.06 27.78 -12.23
N ILE A 151 5.86 27.27 -13.45
CA ILE A 151 6.06 25.84 -13.75
C ILE A 151 7.57 25.56 -13.78
N LYS A 152 8.04 24.73 -12.85
CA LYS A 152 9.37 24.11 -12.90
C LYS A 152 9.20 22.65 -13.26
N VAL A 153 9.58 22.28 -14.48
CA VAL A 153 9.45 20.91 -14.99
C VAL A 153 10.60 20.07 -14.47
N ASP A 154 10.28 18.92 -13.87
CA ASP A 154 11.26 17.85 -13.71
C ASP A 154 11.38 17.06 -15.01
N VAL A 155 12.43 17.35 -15.76
CA VAL A 155 12.71 16.74 -17.08
C VAL A 155 13.16 15.28 -16.98
N VAL A 156 13.47 14.77 -15.78
CA VAL A 156 13.82 13.37 -15.57
C VAL A 156 12.56 12.51 -15.55
N GLU A 157 11.49 13.01 -14.94
CA GLU A 157 10.22 12.28 -14.78
C GLU A 157 9.23 12.56 -15.91
N ILE A 158 9.16 13.81 -16.40
CA ILE A 158 8.13 14.23 -17.36
C ILE A 158 8.77 14.71 -18.66
N GLN A 159 8.51 13.97 -19.74
CA GLN A 159 8.96 14.31 -21.08
C GLN A 159 7.83 14.93 -21.90
N ALA A 160 8.19 15.81 -22.83
CA ALA A 160 7.21 16.37 -23.75
C ALA A 160 6.72 15.26 -24.69
N GLY A 161 5.40 15.10 -24.81
CA GLY A 161 4.83 14.22 -25.83
C GLY A 161 5.04 14.80 -27.23
N GLU A 162 4.98 13.94 -28.25
CA GLU A 162 4.97 14.37 -29.64
C GLU A 162 3.61 15.04 -29.98
N GLY A 163 3.61 16.22 -30.61
CA GLY A 163 2.39 16.85 -31.11
C GLY A 163 2.26 18.35 -30.80
N LYS A 164 1.02 18.80 -30.57
CA LYS A 164 0.60 20.22 -30.53
C LYS A 164 1.26 21.06 -29.42
N TYR A 165 1.82 20.43 -28.38
CA TYR A 165 2.30 21.13 -27.19
C TYR A 165 3.83 21.11 -27.13
N THR A 166 4.42 22.29 -26.90
CA THR A 166 5.87 22.49 -26.85
C THR A 166 6.47 22.34 -25.45
N SER A 167 5.64 22.19 -24.42
CA SER A 167 6.04 22.01 -23.02
C SER A 167 5.39 20.75 -22.43
N PRO A 168 6.14 19.94 -21.65
CA PRO A 168 5.61 18.75 -20.97
C PRO A 168 4.59 19.08 -19.87
N ALA A 169 4.62 20.30 -19.32
CA ALA A 169 3.64 20.79 -18.38
C ALA A 169 3.23 22.21 -18.75
N ARG A 170 1.92 22.49 -18.65
CA ARG A 170 1.35 23.81 -18.90
C ARG A 170 0.09 24.00 -18.08
N TRP A 171 -0.23 25.27 -17.87
CA TRP A 171 -1.58 25.64 -17.49
C TRP A 171 -2.54 25.43 -18.65
N MET A 172 -3.68 24.81 -18.36
CA MET A 172 -4.71 24.54 -19.33
C MET A 172 -6.03 25.16 -18.84
N PRO A 173 -6.68 26.02 -19.64
CA PRO A 173 -8.01 26.50 -19.34
C PRO A 173 -8.97 25.32 -19.12
N MET A 174 -9.82 25.40 -18.10
CA MET A 174 -10.77 24.32 -17.77
C MET A 174 -11.61 23.91 -18.99
N ALA A 175 -12.10 24.87 -19.77
CA ALA A 175 -12.87 24.60 -20.98
C ALA A 175 -12.09 23.80 -22.04
N GLU A 176 -10.78 23.95 -22.12
CA GLU A 176 -9.90 23.16 -22.99
C GLU A 176 -9.59 21.78 -22.38
N PHE A 177 -9.45 21.71 -21.06
CA PHE A 177 -9.14 20.48 -20.34
C PHE A 177 -10.30 19.48 -20.36
N VAL A 178 -11.53 19.94 -20.12
CA VAL A 178 -12.70 19.05 -20.04
C VAL A 178 -13.01 18.39 -21.38
N VAL A 179 -12.63 18.98 -22.51
CA VAL A 179 -12.90 18.44 -23.85
C VAL A 179 -11.81 17.50 -24.37
N GLN A 180 -10.75 17.24 -23.60
CA GLN A 180 -9.72 16.28 -24.02
C GLN A 180 -10.32 14.88 -24.21
N PRO A 181 -9.92 14.11 -25.25
CA PRO A 181 -10.50 12.80 -25.56
C PRO A 181 -10.51 11.84 -24.37
N LEU A 182 -9.39 11.77 -23.62
CA LEU A 182 -9.27 10.94 -22.42
C LEU A 182 -10.37 11.21 -21.38
N ILE A 183 -10.77 12.48 -21.22
CA ILE A 183 -11.81 12.89 -20.26
C ILE A 183 -13.21 12.58 -20.79
N GLN A 184 -13.42 12.62 -22.10
CA GLN A 184 -14.73 12.36 -22.71
C GLN A 184 -15.02 10.87 -22.89
N GLU A 185 -14.01 10.07 -23.17
CA GLU A 185 -14.14 8.64 -23.46
C GLU A 185 -14.31 7.79 -22.20
N ASP A 186 -13.67 8.15 -21.09
CA ASP A 186 -13.77 7.39 -19.84
C ASP A 186 -14.78 8.00 -18.86
N SER A 187 -15.85 7.25 -18.59
CA SER A 187 -16.94 7.67 -17.70
C SER A 187 -16.51 7.93 -16.25
N LYS A 188 -15.48 7.22 -15.74
CA LYS A 188 -14.98 7.42 -14.36
C LYS A 188 -14.18 8.72 -14.28
N PHE A 189 -13.29 8.96 -15.24
CA PHE A 189 -12.56 10.22 -15.34
C PHE A 189 -13.50 11.40 -15.53
N LYS A 190 -14.46 11.31 -16.46
CA LYS A 190 -15.51 12.32 -16.64
C LYS A 190 -16.21 12.67 -15.33
N LYS A 191 -16.63 11.64 -14.57
CA LYS A 191 -17.31 11.83 -13.29
C LYS A 191 -16.42 12.50 -12.24
N VAL A 192 -15.13 12.13 -12.16
CA VAL A 192 -14.17 12.80 -11.27
C VAL A 192 -14.05 14.28 -11.61
N ILE A 193 -13.94 14.63 -12.90
CA ILE A 193 -13.87 16.02 -13.34
C ILE A 193 -15.17 16.79 -13.03
N ASP A 194 -16.34 16.17 -13.25
CA ASP A 194 -17.62 16.78 -12.86
C ASP A 194 -17.69 17.09 -11.36
N ILE A 195 -17.13 16.23 -10.50
CA ILE A 195 -17.05 16.47 -9.06
C ILE A 195 -16.10 17.65 -8.77
N CYS A 196 -14.93 17.71 -9.41
CA CYS A 196 -14.02 18.86 -9.27
C CYS A 196 -14.70 20.17 -9.68
N ILE A 197 -15.47 20.18 -10.77
CA ILE A 197 -16.26 21.34 -11.23
C ILE A 197 -17.37 21.69 -10.22
N ALA A 198 -18.08 20.68 -9.68
CA ALA A 198 -19.08 20.91 -8.64
C ALA A 198 -18.45 21.52 -7.38
N ARG A 199 -17.26 21.06 -6.98
CA ARG A 199 -16.52 21.59 -5.84
C ARG A 199 -16.11 23.05 -6.04
N LEU A 200 -15.64 23.40 -7.23
CA LEU A 200 -15.34 24.80 -7.60
C LEU A 200 -16.58 25.68 -7.49
N GLY A 201 -17.71 25.18 -7.97
CA GLY A 201 -19.01 25.84 -7.85
C GLY A 201 -19.59 25.82 -6.43
N ARG A 202 -18.83 25.39 -5.41
CA ARG A 202 -19.29 25.24 -4.01
C ARG A 202 -20.53 24.34 -3.84
N ARG A 203 -20.72 23.38 -4.75
CA ARG A 203 -21.83 22.41 -4.76
C ARG A 203 -21.40 21.01 -4.31
N TYR A 204 -20.17 20.87 -3.83
CA TYR A 204 -19.59 19.63 -3.34
C TYR A 204 -18.61 19.96 -2.22
N CYS A 205 -18.47 19.09 -1.22
CA CYS A 205 -17.48 19.20 -0.15
C CYS A 205 -16.71 17.89 -0.07
N GLY A 206 -15.38 17.97 -0.12
CA GLY A 206 -14.50 16.82 0.04
C GLY A 206 -14.24 16.47 1.50
N LEU A 207 -13.17 15.69 1.70
CA LEU A 207 -12.66 15.30 3.01
C LEU A 207 -11.42 16.12 3.34
N HIS A 208 -11.54 16.99 4.33
CA HIS A 208 -10.46 17.85 4.78
C HIS A 208 -9.61 17.16 5.84
N PRO A 209 -8.30 17.40 5.87
CA PRO A 209 -7.43 16.88 6.91
C PRO A 209 -7.61 17.71 8.19
N ARG A 210 -7.78 17.05 9.32
CA ARG A 210 -7.73 17.68 10.65
C ARG A 210 -6.84 16.86 11.56
N GLN A 211 -5.91 17.54 12.21
CA GLN A 211 -5.00 16.90 13.15
C GLN A 211 -5.75 16.56 14.43
N LEU A 212 -5.78 15.28 14.79
CA LEU A 212 -6.43 14.75 15.98
C LEU A 212 -5.44 13.85 16.73
N VAL A 213 -5.57 13.81 18.06
CA VAL A 213 -4.75 12.94 18.90
C VAL A 213 -5.41 11.56 19.00
N SER A 214 -4.68 10.53 18.58
CA SER A 214 -5.11 9.15 18.70
C SER A 214 -4.96 8.67 20.14
N LYS A 215 -5.99 8.01 20.69
CA LYS A 215 -5.90 7.35 22.01
C LYS A 215 -5.07 6.07 21.99
N PHE A 216 -4.81 5.48 20.82
CA PHE A 216 -4.12 4.20 20.72
C PHE A 216 -2.62 4.33 20.98
N ASP A 217 -2.02 5.43 20.56
CA ASP A 217 -0.58 5.67 20.58
C ASP A 217 -0.22 7.08 21.09
N GLY A 218 -1.20 7.93 21.39
CA GLY A 218 -1.00 9.31 21.84
C GLY A 218 -0.46 10.24 20.76
N SER A 219 -0.37 9.79 19.52
CA SER A 219 0.23 10.55 18.43
C SER A 219 -0.77 11.50 17.77
N LEU A 220 -0.27 12.65 17.29
CA LEU A 220 -1.04 13.57 16.47
C LEU A 220 -1.04 13.03 15.03
N SER A 221 -2.22 12.80 14.47
CA SER A 221 -2.39 12.28 13.11
C SER A 221 -3.56 12.94 12.39
N PRO A 222 -3.51 13.05 11.04
CA PRO A 222 -4.61 13.63 10.28
C PRO A 222 -5.78 12.63 10.14
N LEU A 223 -6.99 13.10 10.47
CA LEU A 223 -8.25 12.47 10.08
C LEU A 223 -8.88 13.25 8.92
N TYR A 224 -9.30 12.53 7.87
CA TYR A 224 -9.93 13.11 6.68
C TYR A 224 -11.45 12.96 6.77
N TYR A 225 -12.19 14.06 6.88
CA TYR A 225 -13.65 14.02 6.96
C TYR A 225 -14.30 15.27 6.37
N ASN A 226 -15.58 15.18 6.04
CA ASN A 226 -16.35 16.31 5.53
C ASN A 226 -16.66 17.27 6.68
N ILE A 227 -16.33 18.55 6.48
CA ILE A 227 -16.66 19.63 7.40
C ILE A 227 -17.94 20.27 6.88
N THR A 228 -19.09 19.65 7.10
CA THR A 228 -20.36 20.39 7.03
C THR A 228 -20.43 21.27 8.27
N GLU A 229 -20.46 22.59 8.09
CA GLU A 229 -20.96 23.49 9.14
C GLU A 229 -22.42 23.07 9.40
N SER A 230 -22.65 22.46 10.56
CA SER A 230 -23.99 22.31 11.14
C SER A 230 -24.51 23.66 11.62
#